data_AF-A0A941JKG5-F1
#
_entry.id   AF-A0A941JKG5-F1
#
_cell.length_a   1.000
_cell.length_b   1.000
_cell.length_c   1.000
_cell.angle_alpha   90.00
_cell.angle_beta   90.00
_cell.angle_gamma   90.00
#
_symmetry.space_group_name_H-M   'P 1'
#
loop_
_entity.id
_entity.type
_entity.pdbx_description
1 polymer ?
#
loop_
_entity_poly.entity_id
_entity_poly.type
_entity_poly.pdbx_seq_one_letter_code
_entity_poly.pdbx_strand_id
1 'polypeptide(L)'
;MTARDDTSTRPRKFNIMALLLAGSALGIAGCAQQRTEGYYDPPAESTVTDAQSQGSGAGYRTVLRAPSQVQIALKPDAPRKTASQQAQAAQAGHTTEDGQAVPEGADSGAASGVAASGAAPAPALPASTPSAAAHSLVPQPQTYMGTLPCFSPAMQCTAQRVTLTLAPNGRWRGRVAYLESDAKQGAPVVEQGCWDATDERPSRVILLDGKGNVRAEFAAAANNVLRVRSIAGQTPNLNYNLTRQPDLDPIDELAKAAAPQCP
;
A
#
# COMPACT_ATOMS: atom_id res chain seq x y z
N MET A 1 46.55 -17.60 -51.32
CA MET A 1 45.81 -18.62 -52.08
C MET A 1 45.66 -19.82 -51.15
N THR A 2 44.50 -19.95 -50.49
CA THR A 2 43.43 -20.96 -50.76
C THR A 2 43.88 -22.38 -50.35
N ALA A 3 43.13 -23.25 -49.67
CA ALA A 3 41.72 -23.42 -49.29
C ALA A 3 41.71 -24.53 -48.19
N ARG A 4 40.87 -24.49 -47.15
CA ARG A 4 39.47 -24.94 -47.05
C ARG A 4 39.29 -26.48 -47.03
N ASP A 5 38.56 -26.91 -45.98
CA ASP A 5 37.75 -28.11 -45.72
C ASP A 5 37.65 -29.21 -46.79
N ASP A 6 37.56 -30.50 -46.41
CA ASP A 6 36.29 -31.08 -45.94
C ASP A 6 36.42 -32.57 -45.56
N THR A 7 35.44 -32.96 -44.77
CA THR A 7 35.14 -34.19 -44.08
C THR A 7 34.55 -35.28 -44.98
N SER A 8 34.52 -36.50 -44.41
CA SER A 8 33.49 -37.53 -44.60
C SER A 8 33.70 -38.58 -45.71
N THR A 9 33.82 -39.84 -45.28
CA THR A 9 33.81 -41.01 -46.14
C THR A 9 33.11 -42.18 -45.43
N ARG A 10 31.86 -42.46 -45.87
CA ARG A 10 31.26 -43.80 -46.18
C ARG A 10 30.70 -44.70 -45.03
N PRO A 11 29.93 -45.79 -45.32
CA PRO A 11 28.48 -45.79 -45.62
C PRO A 11 27.70 -47.04 -45.08
N ARG A 12 26.48 -47.27 -45.59
CA ARG A 12 25.66 -48.54 -45.65
C ARG A 12 24.73 -48.78 -44.44
N LYS A 13 23.49 -49.27 -44.59
CA LYS A 13 22.93 -50.27 -45.53
C LYS A 13 21.44 -50.01 -45.83
N PHE A 14 21.04 -50.32 -47.07
CA PHE A 14 19.66 -50.46 -47.58
C PHE A 14 19.17 -51.92 -47.45
N ASN A 15 17.86 -52.10 -47.26
CA ASN A 15 16.98 -53.22 -47.66
C ASN A 15 15.57 -52.62 -47.60
N ILE A 16 14.72 -52.41 -48.61
CA ILE A 16 14.24 -53.16 -49.80
C ILE A 16 13.58 -54.50 -49.48
N MET A 17 12.25 -54.48 -49.33
CA MET A 17 11.23 -55.23 -50.10
C MET A 17 9.86 -54.80 -49.51
N ALA A 18 8.99 -54.11 -50.24
CA ALA A 18 8.05 -54.66 -51.24
C ALA A 18 7.11 -55.72 -50.64
N LEU A 19 5.80 -55.78 -50.90
CA LEU A 19 4.74 -54.96 -51.46
C LEU A 19 3.49 -55.86 -51.29
N LEU A 20 2.30 -55.26 -51.15
CA LEU A 20 0.98 -55.77 -51.59
C LEU A 20 0.05 -56.62 -50.69
N LEU A 21 -1.23 -56.28 -50.90
CA LEU A 21 -2.52 -56.94 -50.61
C LEU A 21 -3.12 -56.61 -49.24
N ALA A 22 -3.99 -55.60 -49.12
CA ALA A 22 -5.39 -55.51 -49.59
C ALA A 22 -6.40 -55.98 -48.52
N GLY A 23 -7.30 -55.06 -48.14
CA GLY A 23 -8.67 -55.38 -47.76
C GLY A 23 -8.95 -55.81 -46.31
N SER A 24 -9.19 -54.82 -45.44
CA SER A 24 -10.16 -54.98 -44.34
C SER A 24 -10.86 -53.65 -44.10
N ALA A 25 -12.18 -53.71 -44.25
CA ALA A 25 -13.11 -52.60 -44.23
C ALA A 25 -13.51 -52.17 -42.81
N LEU A 26 -14.15 -51.00 -42.76
CA LEU A 26 -15.15 -50.51 -41.77
C LEU A 26 -14.66 -49.88 -40.44
N GLY A 27 -15.23 -48.70 -40.18
CA GLY A 27 -15.07 -47.87 -38.97
C GLY A 27 -13.88 -46.93 -39.11
N ILE A 28 -13.98 -45.60 -39.11
CA ILE A 28 -14.66 -44.76 -38.13
C ILE A 28 -15.12 -43.49 -38.86
N ALA A 29 -16.43 -43.32 -39.02
CA ALA A 29 -17.01 -42.00 -39.25
C ALA A 29 -16.98 -41.26 -37.90
N GLY A 30 -15.98 -40.41 -37.71
CA GLY A 30 -15.76 -39.64 -36.50
C GLY A 30 -15.35 -38.21 -36.84
N CYS A 31 -16.35 -37.38 -37.12
CA CYS A 31 -16.37 -35.92 -37.00
C CYS A 31 -15.11 -35.16 -37.46
N ALA A 32 -14.86 -35.14 -38.78
CA ALA A 32 -14.16 -34.02 -39.40
C ALA A 32 -15.17 -32.90 -39.72
N GLN A 33 -15.89 -32.40 -38.71
CA GLN A 33 -16.64 -31.15 -38.85
C GLN A 33 -15.66 -29.99 -38.61
N GLN A 34 -15.21 -29.42 -39.72
CA GLN A 34 -15.15 -27.99 -39.97
C GLN A 34 -14.70 -27.13 -38.76
N ARG A 35 -13.38 -26.90 -38.67
CA ARG A 35 -12.91 -25.69 -38.00
C ARG A 35 -13.38 -24.50 -38.84
N THR A 36 -14.35 -23.76 -38.34
CA THR A 36 -14.78 -22.49 -38.91
C THR A 36 -13.60 -21.52 -38.88
N GLU A 37 -13.25 -20.98 -40.05
CA GLU A 37 -12.29 -19.89 -40.21
C GLU A 37 -12.75 -18.71 -39.35
N GLY A 38 -11.89 -18.24 -38.44
CA GLY A 38 -12.21 -17.19 -37.46
C GLY A 38 -12.40 -17.63 -36.00
N TYR A 39 -12.26 -18.92 -35.66
CA TYR A 39 -12.38 -19.40 -34.26
C TYR A 39 -11.32 -18.83 -33.29
N TYR A 40 -10.23 -18.28 -33.82
CA TYR A 40 -9.21 -17.53 -33.08
C TYR A 40 -8.98 -16.12 -33.64
N ASP A 41 -10.01 -15.53 -34.27
CA ASP A 41 -9.95 -14.13 -34.68
C ASP A 41 -10.69 -13.29 -33.62
N PRO A 42 -10.00 -12.90 -32.52
CA PRO A 42 -10.60 -11.98 -31.57
C PRO A 42 -10.92 -10.67 -32.30
N PRO A 43 -12.11 -10.08 -32.06
CA PRO A 43 -12.44 -8.80 -32.68
C PRO A 43 -11.35 -7.76 -32.38
N ALA A 44 -11.04 -6.91 -33.36
CA ALA A 44 -10.02 -5.87 -33.22
C ALA A 44 -10.21 -5.10 -31.91
N GLU A 45 -9.19 -5.16 -31.06
CA GLU A 45 -9.21 -4.62 -29.71
C GLU A 45 -9.53 -3.12 -29.77
N SER A 46 -10.71 -2.73 -29.28
CA SER A 46 -11.09 -1.32 -29.18
C SER A 46 -10.58 -0.75 -27.87
N THR A 47 -9.67 0.23 -27.97
CA THR A 47 -9.12 0.98 -26.83
C THR A 47 -10.21 1.62 -25.98
N VAL A 48 -11.37 1.90 -26.57
CA VAL A 48 -12.56 2.43 -25.88
C VAL A 48 -13.19 1.38 -24.95
N THR A 49 -13.29 0.12 -25.40
CA THR A 49 -13.84 -0.98 -24.58
C THR A 49 -12.89 -1.33 -23.44
N ASP A 50 -11.58 -1.31 -23.70
CA ASP A 50 -10.57 -1.54 -22.65
C ASP A 50 -10.56 -0.41 -21.61
N ALA A 51 -10.65 0.86 -22.06
CA ALA A 51 -10.77 2.00 -21.15
C ALA A 51 -12.04 1.94 -20.29
N GLN A 52 -13.17 1.49 -20.84
CA GLN A 52 -14.40 1.28 -20.07
C GLN A 52 -14.28 0.09 -19.10
N SER A 53 -13.57 -0.98 -19.47
CA SER A 53 -13.32 -2.14 -18.61
C SER A 53 -12.38 -1.80 -17.45
N GLN A 54 -11.31 -1.05 -17.71
CA GLN A 54 -10.39 -0.52 -16.69
C GLN A 54 -11.09 0.51 -15.79
N GLY A 55 -11.92 1.38 -16.37
CA GLY A 55 -12.69 2.38 -15.62
C GLY A 55 -13.78 1.79 -14.73
N SER A 56 -14.29 0.59 -15.06
CA SER A 56 -15.31 -0.12 -14.27
C SER A 56 -14.73 -1.11 -13.24
N GLY A 57 -13.39 -1.28 -13.19
CA GLY A 57 -12.72 -2.14 -12.21
C GLY A 57 -13.01 -3.64 -12.37
N ALA A 58 -13.47 -4.06 -13.55
CA ALA A 58 -14.04 -5.39 -13.79
C ALA A 58 -13.01 -6.54 -13.77
N GLY A 59 -11.70 -6.24 -13.73
CA GLY A 59 -10.65 -7.27 -13.68
C GLY A 59 -10.47 -7.94 -12.31
N TYR A 60 -10.94 -7.33 -11.20
CA TYR A 60 -10.65 -7.82 -9.84
C TYR A 60 -11.84 -7.89 -8.90
N ARG A 61 -13.05 -7.48 -9.33
CA ARG A 61 -14.26 -7.53 -8.51
C ARG A 61 -15.46 -7.89 -9.38
N THR A 62 -16.31 -8.81 -8.91
CA THR A 62 -17.65 -9.00 -9.47
C THR A 62 -18.40 -7.67 -9.39
N VAL A 63 -18.61 -7.04 -10.55
CA VAL A 63 -19.41 -5.81 -10.64
C VAL A 63 -20.87 -6.20 -10.35
N LEU A 64 -21.27 -6.12 -9.07
CA LEU A 64 -22.69 -6.09 -8.72
C LEU A 64 -23.27 -4.79 -9.27
N ARG A 65 -23.80 -4.87 -10.49
CA ARG A 65 -24.62 -3.81 -11.07
C ARG A 65 -25.96 -3.84 -10.35
N ALA A 66 -26.18 -2.89 -9.43
CA ALA A 66 -27.49 -2.71 -8.83
C ALA A 66 -28.51 -2.45 -9.97
N PRO A 67 -29.60 -3.24 -10.06
CA PRO A 67 -30.62 -3.01 -11.06
C PRO A 67 -31.21 -1.61 -10.86
N SER A 68 -31.45 -0.95 -11.99
CA SER A 68 -32.01 0.38 -12.18
C SER A 68 -32.95 0.85 -11.06
N GLN A 69 -32.71 2.09 -10.61
CA GLN A 69 -33.53 2.88 -9.71
C GLN A 69 -35.04 2.58 -9.82
N VAL A 70 -35.62 2.08 -8.74
CA VAL A 70 -37.06 2.22 -8.51
C VAL A 70 -37.32 3.70 -8.24
N GLN A 71 -38.01 4.38 -9.17
CA GLN A 71 -38.53 5.73 -8.94
C GLN A 71 -39.70 5.64 -7.95
N ILE A 72 -39.46 5.98 -6.69
CA ILE A 72 -40.54 6.16 -5.72
C ILE A 72 -41.21 7.49 -6.06
N ALA A 73 -42.39 7.44 -6.68
CA ALA A 73 -43.23 8.61 -6.87
C ALA A 73 -43.76 9.08 -5.50
N LEU A 74 -43.10 10.09 -4.92
CA LEU A 74 -43.58 10.80 -3.74
C LEU A 74 -44.79 11.64 -4.15
N LYS A 75 -45.99 11.19 -3.74
CA LYS A 75 -47.18 12.03 -3.76
C LYS A 75 -46.97 13.22 -2.80
N PRO A 76 -47.26 14.46 -3.22
CA PRO A 76 -47.25 15.59 -2.29
C PRO A 76 -48.41 15.46 -1.29
N ASP A 77 -48.08 15.48 0.01
CA ASP A 77 -49.06 15.53 1.08
C ASP A 77 -49.78 16.88 1.13
N ALA A 78 -51.09 16.79 1.40
CA ALA A 78 -52.01 17.89 1.63
C ALA A 78 -51.67 18.68 2.93
N PRO A 79 -52.14 19.93 3.08
CA PRO A 79 -51.65 20.83 4.13
C PRO A 79 -52.06 20.45 5.56
N ARG A 80 -51.06 20.54 6.44
CA ARG A 80 -51.07 20.40 7.90
C ARG A 80 -52.07 21.34 8.60
N LYS A 81 -52.80 20.80 9.58
CA LYS A 81 -53.57 21.56 10.59
C LYS A 81 -53.16 21.15 12.02
N THR A 82 -52.69 22.17 12.76
CA THR A 82 -52.86 22.44 14.21
C THR A 82 -52.38 21.38 15.21
N ALA A 83 -51.29 21.56 15.96
CA ALA A 83 -51.09 22.51 17.06
C ALA A 83 -52.11 22.36 18.21
N SER A 84 -51.88 21.36 19.08
CA SER A 84 -52.40 21.32 20.46
C SER A 84 -51.86 20.09 21.21
N GLN A 85 -50.61 20.11 21.67
CA GLN A 85 -50.11 19.15 22.68
C GLN A 85 -48.74 19.52 23.29
N GLN A 86 -48.40 20.81 23.38
CA GLN A 86 -47.10 21.28 23.89
C GLN A 86 -47.20 22.26 25.07
N ALA A 87 -48.34 22.31 25.76
CA ALA A 87 -48.50 23.18 26.93
C ALA A 87 -49.03 22.40 28.14
N GLN A 88 -48.28 21.41 28.62
CA GLN A 88 -48.50 20.74 29.92
C GLN A 88 -47.29 19.85 30.30
N ALA A 89 -46.08 20.40 30.31
CA ALA A 89 -44.90 19.72 30.89
C ALA A 89 -43.77 20.67 31.33
N ALA A 90 -44.07 21.96 31.51
CA ALA A 90 -43.07 22.99 31.88
C ALA A 90 -43.12 23.36 33.38
N GLN A 91 -43.49 22.42 34.25
CA GLN A 91 -43.54 22.64 35.70
C GLN A 91 -43.03 21.40 36.45
N ALA A 92 -41.74 21.11 36.29
CA ALA A 92 -40.84 20.52 37.29
C ALA A 92 -39.56 20.13 36.54
N GLY A 93 -38.48 20.86 36.78
CA GLY A 93 -37.20 20.65 36.10
C GLY A 93 -36.54 19.31 36.44
N HIS A 94 -35.42 19.07 35.76
CA HIS A 94 -34.44 17.98 35.90
C HIS A 94 -34.59 16.80 34.92
N THR A 95 -34.09 17.00 33.69
CA THR A 95 -33.75 15.93 32.72
C THR A 95 -32.50 16.35 31.91
N THR A 96 -31.61 15.40 31.60
CA THR A 96 -30.47 15.63 30.68
C THR A 96 -30.95 15.65 29.22
N GLU A 97 -30.14 16.16 28.30
CA GLU A 97 -30.46 16.44 26.89
C GLU A 97 -30.98 15.25 26.04
N ASP A 98 -30.86 14.01 26.51
CA ASP A 98 -31.48 12.81 25.90
C ASP A 98 -32.78 12.34 26.60
N GLY A 99 -33.34 13.11 27.54
CA GLY A 99 -34.64 12.85 28.17
C GLY A 99 -34.66 11.79 29.27
N GLN A 100 -33.50 11.30 29.71
CA GLN A 100 -33.38 10.35 30.82
C GLN A 100 -33.13 11.04 32.17
N ALA A 101 -33.68 10.48 33.25
CA ALA A 101 -33.43 10.92 34.62
C ALA A 101 -32.01 10.51 35.11
N VAL A 102 -31.31 11.42 35.78
CA VAL A 102 -29.93 11.23 36.28
C VAL A 102 -29.95 10.37 37.55
N PRO A 103 -29.15 9.29 37.66
CA PRO A 103 -28.99 8.54 38.91
C PRO A 103 -28.16 9.33 39.94
N GLU A 104 -28.57 9.25 41.20
CA GLU A 104 -27.96 9.95 42.34
C GLU A 104 -26.64 9.28 42.76
N GLY A 105 -25.54 10.05 42.80
CA GLY A 105 -24.22 9.61 43.27
C GLY A 105 -23.07 10.02 42.36
N ALA A 106 -22.75 11.32 42.33
CA ALA A 106 -21.54 11.85 41.70
C ALA A 106 -21.06 13.11 42.43
N ASP A 107 -20.66 12.94 43.67
CA ASP A 107 -19.93 13.90 44.46
C ASP A 107 -18.50 14.05 43.91
N SER A 108 -18.22 15.27 43.46
CA SER A 108 -16.89 15.76 43.13
C SER A 108 -16.19 16.24 44.41
N GLY A 109 -14.91 15.93 44.60
CA GLY A 109 -14.14 16.59 45.66
C GLY A 109 -12.74 16.03 45.89
N ALA A 110 -11.75 16.71 45.31
CA ALA A 110 -10.33 16.45 45.45
C ALA A 110 -9.78 16.65 46.88
N ALA A 111 -8.69 15.95 47.22
CA ALA A 111 -7.64 16.50 48.08
C ALA A 111 -6.30 15.78 47.90
N SER A 112 -5.25 16.60 47.87
CA SER A 112 -3.84 16.29 47.72
C SER A 112 -3.27 15.39 48.83
N GLY A 113 -2.19 14.68 48.51
CA GLY A 113 -1.32 14.01 49.47
C GLY A 113 0.06 13.75 48.88
N VAL A 114 1.01 14.64 49.21
CA VAL A 114 2.44 14.46 48.97
C VAL A 114 2.98 13.49 50.01
N ALA A 115 3.70 12.43 49.60
CA ALA A 115 4.71 11.78 50.43
C ALA A 115 5.74 11.05 49.56
N ALA A 116 7.00 11.39 49.80
CA ALA A 116 8.17 10.85 49.14
C ALA A 116 8.72 9.59 49.84
N SER A 117 9.58 8.90 49.08
CA SER A 117 10.70 8.05 49.48
C SER A 117 10.46 6.54 49.61
N GLY A 118 11.09 5.83 48.67
CA GLY A 118 11.33 4.39 48.69
C GLY A 118 12.09 3.98 47.44
N ALA A 119 13.37 4.36 47.35
CA ALA A 119 14.26 4.00 46.25
C ALA A 119 14.60 2.49 46.31
N ALA A 120 14.04 1.74 45.38
CA ALA A 120 14.50 0.41 44.98
C ALA A 120 14.92 0.47 43.49
N PRO A 121 15.98 -0.24 43.09
CA PRO A 121 16.56 -0.07 41.75
C PRO A 121 15.54 -0.43 40.67
N ALA A 122 15.32 0.50 39.75
CA ALA A 122 14.44 0.32 38.61
C ALA A 122 14.88 -0.92 37.81
N PRO A 123 13.98 -1.86 37.46
CA PRO A 123 14.30 -2.89 36.48
C PRO A 123 14.68 -2.17 35.17
N ALA A 124 15.74 -2.65 34.52
CA ALA A 124 16.15 -2.18 33.21
C ALA A 124 14.91 -2.09 32.31
N LEU A 125 14.69 -0.91 31.73
CA LEU A 125 13.62 -0.66 30.78
C LEU A 125 13.67 -1.79 29.74
N PRO A 126 12.57 -2.57 29.56
CA PRO A 126 12.54 -3.53 28.48
C PRO A 126 12.81 -2.77 27.18
N ALA A 127 13.57 -3.38 26.27
CA ALA A 127 13.65 -2.92 24.88
C ALA A 127 12.20 -2.64 24.46
N SER A 128 11.92 -1.37 24.22
CA SER A 128 10.56 -0.93 24.02
C SER A 128 10.01 -1.70 22.82
N THR A 129 8.74 -2.07 22.91
CA THR A 129 8.09 -2.91 21.90
C THR A 129 7.45 -1.99 20.87
N PRO A 130 7.65 -2.23 19.57
CA PRO A 130 7.10 -1.38 18.51
C PRO A 130 5.61 -1.14 18.74
N SER A 131 5.14 0.08 18.48
CA SER A 131 3.75 0.42 18.76
C SER A 131 2.78 -0.50 18.00
N ALA A 132 1.61 -0.73 18.59
CA ALA A 132 0.55 -1.51 17.95
C ALA A 132 0.14 -0.89 16.61
N ALA A 133 0.16 0.45 16.51
CA ALA A 133 -0.07 1.20 15.28
C ALA A 133 0.94 0.82 14.20
N ALA A 134 2.24 0.82 14.55
CA ALA A 134 3.32 0.47 13.63
C ALA A 134 3.19 -0.97 13.15
N HIS A 135 2.92 -1.91 14.06
CA HIS A 135 2.75 -3.32 13.70
C HIS A 135 1.50 -3.55 12.82
N SER A 136 0.40 -2.85 13.09
CA SER A 136 -0.81 -2.92 12.28
C SER A 136 -0.61 -2.33 10.88
N LEU A 137 0.20 -1.28 10.74
CA LEU A 137 0.48 -0.62 9.47
C LEU A 137 1.46 -1.45 8.62
N VAL A 138 2.51 -1.97 9.24
CA VAL A 138 3.61 -2.70 8.59
C VAL A 138 3.82 -4.04 9.33
N PRO A 139 2.95 -5.05 9.11
CA PRO A 139 3.07 -6.35 9.79
C PRO A 139 4.24 -7.21 9.28
N GLN A 140 4.77 -6.87 8.10
CA GLN A 140 5.91 -7.50 7.44
C GLN A 140 6.81 -6.40 6.88
N PRO A 141 8.09 -6.65 6.55
CA PRO A 141 8.96 -5.65 5.92
C PRO A 141 8.43 -5.14 4.58
N GLN A 142 8.52 -3.84 4.32
CA GLN A 142 7.91 -3.19 3.15
C GLN A 142 8.79 -2.08 2.62
N THR A 143 8.96 -2.04 1.31
CA THR A 143 9.70 -0.98 0.62
C THR A 143 8.75 -0.03 -0.08
N TYR A 144 9.03 1.26 0.04
CA TYR A 144 8.36 2.35 -0.62
C TYR A 144 9.38 3.12 -1.46
N MET A 145 9.01 3.51 -2.67
CA MET A 145 9.86 4.31 -3.55
C MET A 145 9.11 5.50 -4.11
N GLY A 146 9.85 6.56 -4.40
CA GLY A 146 9.33 7.72 -5.09
C GLY A 146 10.44 8.72 -5.41
N THR A 147 10.06 9.80 -6.07
CA THR A 147 10.95 10.91 -6.40
C THR A 147 10.54 12.13 -5.62
N LEU A 148 11.47 12.71 -4.88
CA LEU A 148 11.27 13.93 -4.11
C LEU A 148 12.12 15.06 -4.70
N PRO A 149 11.69 16.33 -4.60
CA PRO A 149 12.57 17.44 -4.90
C PRO A 149 13.67 17.53 -3.82
N CYS A 150 14.69 18.32 -4.11
CA CYS A 150 15.63 18.72 -3.09
C CYS A 150 15.02 19.87 -2.26
N PHE A 151 14.83 19.62 -0.97
CA PHE A 151 14.08 20.54 -0.09
C PHE A 151 14.89 21.78 0.34
N SER A 152 16.21 21.76 0.17
CA SER A 152 17.05 22.94 0.41
C SER A 152 17.74 23.42 -0.87
N PRO A 153 17.78 24.74 -1.13
CA PRO A 153 18.55 25.30 -2.25
C PRO A 153 20.04 24.98 -2.17
N ALA A 154 20.55 24.69 -0.96
CA ALA A 154 21.95 24.34 -0.72
C ALA A 154 22.34 22.97 -1.31
N MET A 155 21.38 22.06 -1.53
CA MET A 155 21.66 20.71 -2.04
C MET A 155 21.92 20.67 -3.57
N GLN A 156 21.72 21.78 -4.29
CA GLN A 156 22.02 21.93 -5.73
C GLN A 156 21.62 20.73 -6.61
N CYS A 157 20.42 20.18 -6.36
CA CYS A 157 19.87 19.07 -7.12
C CYS A 157 18.42 19.36 -7.53
N THR A 158 18.02 18.87 -8.71
CA THR A 158 16.67 19.05 -9.24
C THR A 158 15.68 18.12 -8.54
N ALA A 159 16.05 16.84 -8.43
CA ALA A 159 15.27 15.83 -7.74
C ALA A 159 16.14 14.65 -7.29
N GLN A 160 15.59 13.87 -6.37
CA GLN A 160 16.25 12.71 -5.77
C GLN A 160 15.26 11.54 -5.71
N ARG A 161 15.74 10.35 -6.06
CA ARG A 161 15.01 9.10 -5.87
C ARG A 161 15.22 8.63 -4.44
N VAL A 162 14.11 8.36 -3.76
CA VAL A 162 14.09 7.87 -2.38
C VAL A 162 13.56 6.46 -2.37
N THR A 163 14.30 5.58 -1.72
CA THR A 163 13.88 4.23 -1.34
C THR A 163 13.82 4.16 0.17
N LEU A 164 12.68 3.77 0.73
CA LEU A 164 12.45 3.65 2.16
C LEU A 164 11.92 2.25 2.46
N THR A 165 12.63 1.50 3.30
CA THR A 165 12.21 0.18 3.76
C THR A 165 11.88 0.25 5.24
N LEU A 166 10.64 -0.07 5.59
CA LEU A 166 10.13 -0.16 6.96
C LEU A 166 10.05 -1.63 7.39
N ALA A 167 10.56 -1.95 8.57
CA ALA A 167 10.50 -3.28 9.14
C ALA A 167 9.60 -3.30 10.39
N PRO A 168 8.89 -4.41 10.67
CA PRO A 168 7.95 -4.54 11.80
C PRO A 168 8.61 -4.45 13.18
N ASN A 169 9.93 -4.52 13.25
CA ASN A 169 10.72 -4.35 14.47
C ASN A 169 11.04 -2.87 14.79
N GLY A 170 10.30 -1.93 14.20
CA GLY A 170 10.52 -0.50 14.40
C GLY A 170 11.77 0.06 13.72
N ARG A 171 12.49 -0.72 12.90
CA ARG A 171 13.67 -0.24 12.16
C ARG A 171 13.30 0.21 10.76
N TRP A 172 13.91 1.29 10.30
CA TRP A 172 13.85 1.69 8.89
C TRP A 172 15.23 1.82 8.30
N ARG A 173 15.28 1.65 6.97
CA ARG A 173 16.47 1.88 6.15
C ARG A 173 16.05 2.72 4.96
N GLY A 174 16.87 3.70 4.60
CA GLY A 174 16.59 4.61 3.50
C GLY A 174 17.80 4.81 2.62
N ARG A 175 17.55 4.98 1.33
CA ARG A 175 18.53 5.34 0.32
C ARG A 175 18.00 6.53 -0.46
N VAL A 176 18.85 7.53 -0.62
CA VAL A 176 18.57 8.72 -1.41
C VAL A 176 19.64 8.86 -2.47
N ALA A 177 19.23 8.80 -3.73
CA ALA A 177 20.11 8.97 -4.88
C ALA A 177 19.67 10.18 -5.70
N TYR A 178 20.59 11.10 -5.98
CA TYR A 178 20.32 12.26 -6.82
C TYR A 178 20.08 11.82 -8.27
N LEU A 179 19.06 12.37 -8.92
CA LEU A 179 18.75 12.02 -10.31
C LEU A 179 19.73 12.66 -11.29
N GLU A 180 20.19 13.87 -10.98
CA GLU A 180 21.36 14.45 -11.59
C GLU A 180 22.56 14.01 -10.75
N SER A 181 23.49 13.32 -11.41
CA SER A 181 24.72 12.79 -10.80
C SER A 181 25.92 13.54 -11.35
N ASP A 182 25.92 14.86 -11.21
CA ASP A 182 27.14 15.65 -11.37
C ASP A 182 28.10 15.26 -10.26
N ALA A 183 29.40 15.21 -10.56
CA ALA A 183 30.44 14.87 -9.58
C ALA A 183 30.44 15.75 -8.30
N LYS A 184 29.68 16.85 -8.30
CA LYS A 184 29.49 17.77 -7.18
C LYS A 184 28.32 17.41 -6.24
N GLN A 185 27.32 16.64 -6.69
CA GLN A 185 26.15 16.27 -5.88
C GLN A 185 26.43 15.08 -4.93
N GLY A 186 27.57 14.42 -5.07
CA GLY A 186 28.04 13.39 -4.13
C GLY A 186 27.45 12.00 -4.34
N ALA A 187 27.95 11.04 -3.57
CA ALA A 187 27.46 9.66 -3.61
C ALA A 187 26.05 9.54 -3.00
N PRO A 188 25.28 8.49 -3.35
CA PRO A 188 23.99 8.21 -2.71
C PRO A 188 24.11 8.19 -1.19
N VAL A 189 23.18 8.87 -0.53
CA VAL A 189 23.10 8.94 0.93
C VAL A 189 22.30 7.74 1.42
N VAL A 190 22.85 7.00 2.37
CA VAL A 190 22.19 5.82 2.94
C VAL A 190 22.11 5.99 4.46
N GLU A 191 20.90 5.84 5.01
CA GLU A 191 20.62 6.09 6.42
C GLU A 191 19.73 4.98 7.01
N GLN A 192 19.84 4.79 8.33
CA GLN A 192 18.93 3.93 9.08
C GLN A 192 18.62 4.55 10.44
N GLY A 193 17.51 4.12 11.02
CA GLY A 193 17.08 4.56 12.33
C GLY A 193 15.86 3.79 12.80
N CYS A 194 15.12 4.42 13.70
CA CYS A 194 13.88 3.88 14.25
C CYS A 194 12.67 4.59 13.65
N TRP A 195 11.56 3.89 13.51
CA TRP A 195 10.32 4.49 13.05
C TRP A 195 9.19 4.02 13.94
N ASP A 196 8.16 4.85 13.98
CA ASP A 196 6.93 4.54 14.69
C ASP A 196 5.72 5.06 13.89
N ALA A 197 4.53 4.59 14.25
CA ALA A 197 3.28 5.10 13.71
C ALA A 197 2.36 5.62 14.83
N THR A 198 1.55 6.60 14.48
CA THR A 198 0.50 7.13 15.36
C THR A 198 -0.84 6.46 15.08
N ASP A 199 -1.69 6.37 16.10
CA ASP A 199 -3.07 5.88 16.01
C ASP A 199 -4.05 6.89 15.36
N GLU A 200 -3.55 7.99 14.81
CA GLU A 200 -4.37 8.96 14.08
C GLU A 200 -4.99 8.34 12.81
N ARG A 201 -6.06 8.96 12.28
CA ARG A 201 -6.65 8.59 10.98
C ARG A 201 -6.56 9.77 10.01
N PRO A 202 -5.70 9.72 8.97
CA PRO A 202 -4.78 8.63 8.61
C PRO A 202 -3.58 8.52 9.56
N SER A 203 -3.07 7.29 9.76
CA SER A 203 -1.92 7.04 10.63
C SER A 203 -0.70 7.79 10.11
N ARG A 204 0.05 8.43 11.01
CA ARG A 204 1.31 9.10 10.66
C ARG A 204 2.47 8.18 10.92
N VAL A 205 3.35 8.03 9.95
CA VAL A 205 4.65 7.35 10.08
C VAL A 205 5.70 8.40 10.40
N ILE A 206 6.45 8.20 11.48
CA ILE A 206 7.50 9.11 11.93
C ILE A 206 8.82 8.37 11.85
N LEU A 207 9.78 8.90 11.08
CA LEU A 207 11.14 8.38 11.02
C LEU A 207 12.03 9.17 11.97
N LEU A 208 12.79 8.44 12.78
CA LEU A 208 13.81 8.95 13.69
C LEU A 208 15.19 8.55 13.16
N ASP A 209 16.18 9.44 13.21
CA ASP A 209 17.57 9.05 12.95
C ASP A 209 18.16 8.21 14.09
N GLY A 210 19.40 7.74 13.90
CA GLY A 210 20.14 7.03 14.94
C GLY A 210 20.43 7.85 16.21
N LYS A 211 20.11 9.16 16.25
CA LYS A 211 20.19 10.00 17.45
C LYS A 211 18.81 10.26 18.07
N GLY A 212 17.73 9.73 17.49
CA GLY A 212 16.36 9.93 17.96
C GLY A 212 15.69 11.22 17.46
N ASN A 213 16.30 11.97 16.54
CA ASN A 213 15.66 13.18 15.98
C ASN A 213 14.71 12.81 14.86
N VAL A 214 13.59 13.53 14.76
CA VAL A 214 12.64 13.37 13.65
C VAL A 214 13.31 13.73 12.33
N ARG A 215 13.39 12.76 11.42
CA ARG A 215 13.95 12.91 10.08
C ARG A 215 12.89 13.20 9.04
N ALA A 216 11.77 12.51 9.10
CA ALA A 216 10.68 12.71 8.17
C ALA A 216 9.37 12.22 8.79
N GLU A 217 8.27 12.84 8.39
CA GLU A 217 6.92 12.39 8.71
C GLU A 217 6.15 12.13 7.43
N PHE A 218 5.39 11.04 7.43
CA PHE A 218 4.50 10.66 6.34
C PHE A 218 3.10 10.44 6.87
N ALA A 219 2.09 10.70 6.05
CA ALA A 219 0.75 10.17 6.24
C ALA A 219 0.63 8.85 5.47
N ALA A 220 0.20 7.79 6.15
CA ALA A 220 -0.22 6.56 5.51
C ALA A 220 -1.56 6.80 4.78
N ALA A 221 -1.46 7.13 3.50
CA ALA A 221 -2.62 7.29 2.64
C ALA A 221 -3.18 5.91 2.21
N ALA A 222 -4.39 5.92 1.68
CA ALA A 222 -4.98 4.71 1.11
C ALA A 222 -4.10 4.13 -0.01
N ASN A 223 -4.30 2.84 -0.30
CA ASN A 223 -3.65 2.12 -1.41
C ASN A 223 -2.13 1.98 -1.27
N ASN A 224 -1.60 1.79 -0.06
CA ASN A 224 -0.18 1.56 0.19
C ASN A 224 0.72 2.73 -0.26
N VAL A 225 0.27 3.95 -0.04
CA VAL A 225 1.02 5.16 -0.37
C VAL A 225 1.41 5.90 0.90
N LEU A 226 2.67 6.29 1.02
CA LEU A 226 3.14 7.22 2.05
C LEU A 226 3.21 8.61 1.45
N ARG A 227 2.36 9.53 1.91
CA ARG A 227 2.42 10.93 1.52
C ARG A 227 3.37 11.67 2.44
N VAL A 228 4.35 12.37 1.88
CA VAL A 228 5.27 13.22 2.65
C VAL A 228 4.48 14.33 3.35
N ARG A 229 4.70 14.48 4.65
CA ARG A 229 4.17 15.60 5.46
C ARG A 229 5.28 16.59 5.79
N SER A 230 6.40 16.09 6.29
CA SER A 230 7.56 16.92 6.62
C SER A 230 8.85 16.12 6.38
N ILE A 231 9.92 16.81 6.01
CA ILE A 231 11.28 16.26 5.91
C ILE A 231 12.23 17.26 6.57
N ALA A 232 13.00 16.79 7.55
CA ALA A 232 13.89 17.60 8.37
C ALA A 232 13.19 18.87 8.96
N GLY A 233 11.92 18.72 9.35
CA GLY A 233 11.10 19.82 9.89
C GLY A 233 10.53 20.79 8.84
N GLN A 234 10.84 20.60 7.55
CA GLN A 234 10.26 21.40 6.46
C GLN A 234 9.05 20.70 5.84
N THR A 235 7.94 21.42 5.75
CA THR A 235 6.71 20.95 5.11
C THR A 235 6.74 21.32 3.62
N PRO A 236 6.68 20.35 2.70
CA PRO A 236 6.60 20.64 1.28
C PRO A 236 5.28 21.33 0.91
N ASN A 237 5.32 22.25 -0.05
CA ASN A 237 4.11 22.92 -0.55
C ASN A 237 3.24 22.04 -1.46
N LEU A 238 3.85 21.03 -2.09
CA LEU A 238 3.18 20.09 -2.99
C LEU A 238 3.07 18.71 -2.34
N ASN A 239 2.11 17.91 -2.83
CA ASN A 239 1.93 16.55 -2.37
C ASN A 239 2.95 15.62 -3.06
N TYR A 240 3.85 15.06 -2.28
CA TYR A 240 4.79 14.04 -2.73
C TYR A 240 4.45 12.69 -2.10
N ASN A 241 4.55 11.63 -2.90
CA ASN A 241 4.11 10.30 -2.52
C ASN A 241 5.23 9.29 -2.75
N LEU A 242 5.38 8.36 -1.81
CA LEU A 242 6.15 7.13 -1.98
C LEU A 242 5.16 5.97 -2.11
N THR A 243 5.31 5.16 -3.15
CA THR A 243 4.45 4.02 -3.42
C THR A 243 5.12 2.74 -2.96
N ARG A 244 4.36 1.84 -2.35
CA ARG A 244 4.86 0.51 -2.01
C ARG A 244 5.34 -0.21 -3.27
N GLN A 245 6.51 -0.80 -3.17
CA GLN A 245 7.09 -1.68 -4.19
C GLN A 245 6.68 -3.13 -3.92
N PRO A 246 6.51 -3.96 -4.98
CA PRO A 246 6.24 -5.39 -4.82
C PRO A 246 7.44 -6.13 -4.21
N ASP A 247 8.65 -5.70 -4.58
CA ASP A 247 9.89 -6.29 -4.11
C ASP A 247 10.43 -5.55 -2.87
N LEU A 248 11.08 -6.31 -2.00
CA LEU A 248 11.75 -5.78 -0.82
C LEU A 248 13.18 -5.37 -1.18
N ASP A 249 13.52 -4.09 -0.99
CA ASP A 249 14.91 -3.60 -1.05
C ASP A 249 15.51 -3.63 0.37
N PRO A 250 16.41 -4.57 0.68
CA PRO A 250 17.03 -4.63 1.99
C PRO A 250 18.01 -3.48 2.24
N ILE A 251 18.44 -2.75 1.21
CA ILE A 251 19.49 -1.72 1.26
C ILE A 251 20.78 -2.30 1.85
N ASP A 252 21.42 -3.16 1.07
CA ASP A 252 22.61 -3.94 1.46
C ASP A 252 23.83 -3.09 1.82
N GLU A 253 23.88 -1.83 1.38
CA GLU A 253 24.91 -0.86 1.77
C GLU A 253 24.98 -0.66 3.29
N LEU A 254 23.85 -0.86 3.98
CA LEU A 254 23.76 -0.76 5.44
C LEU A 254 23.99 -2.10 6.15
N ALA A 255 24.23 -3.22 5.45
CA ALA A 255 24.31 -4.54 6.06
C ALA A 255 25.42 -4.65 7.13
N LYS A 256 26.49 -3.88 6.98
CA LYS A 256 27.61 -3.83 7.93
C LYS A 256 27.46 -2.73 9.00
N ALA A 257 26.47 -1.86 8.86
CA ALA A 257 26.26 -0.76 9.80
C ALA A 257 25.56 -1.28 11.07
N ALA A 258 26.00 -0.79 12.23
CA ALA A 258 25.42 -1.16 13.52
C ALA A 258 23.91 -0.86 13.55
N ALA A 259 23.10 -1.88 13.85
CA ALA A 259 21.66 -1.74 13.91
C ALA A 259 21.23 -0.82 15.06
N PRO A 260 20.35 0.17 14.81
CA PRO A 260 19.78 0.97 15.89
C PRO A 260 18.92 0.09 16.79
N GLN A 261 18.98 0.34 18.09
CA GLN A 261 18.09 -0.27 19.08
C GLN A 261 16.80 0.53 19.09
N CYS A 262 15.73 -0.06 18.57
CA CYS A 262 14.44 0.60 18.44
C CYS A 262 13.48 0.19 19.55
N PRO A 263 12.60 1.12 19.95
CA PRO A 263 11.54 0.89 20.90
C PRO A 263 10.35 0.16 20.25
#